data_AF-A0A7M3XL20-F1
#
_entry.id   AF-A0A7M3XL20-F1
#
_cell.length_a   1.000
_cell.length_b   1.000
_cell.length_c   1.000
_cell.angle_alpha   90.00
_cell.angle_beta   90.00
_cell.angle_gamma   90.00
#
_symmetry.space_group_name_H-M   'P 1'
#
loop_
_entity.id
_entity.type
_entity.pdbx_description
1 polymer ?
#
loop_
_entity_poly.entity_id
_entity_poly.type
_entity_poly.pdbx_seq_one_letter_code
_entity_poly.pdbx_strand_id
1 'polypeptide(L)'
;TVNPVSSDYVNTGDPIKLNYSVFDQDLEDGLVAWMDMDSSVDTDGDGDTTNDNDRSLSGNLTVRWDLDASVDSDGDGDYRNDWDWNPLNWNEEGEIRIIMQVCDAVEVCTFRDYVITVLSTEDEYVPKSLSDLTLEDIVPNKESGGLLALVGLVLVLGWIIMRQKDEEELDADEMMETYDVDEVEADGGLPGMDQHKPPPQPKYLSQEERRDSDSGYVRPIRTRRR
;
A
#
# COMPACT_ATOMS: atom_id res chain seq x y z
N THR A 1 25.29 26.99 -13.76
CA THR A 1 26.55 26.43 -13.20
C THR A 1 26.36 24.97 -13.01
N VAL A 2 27.33 24.18 -13.43
CA VAL A 2 27.20 22.72 -13.53
C VAL A 2 27.35 22.15 -12.12
N ASN A 3 26.41 21.27 -11.73
CA ASN A 3 26.50 20.53 -10.48
C ASN A 3 27.81 19.71 -10.47
N PRO A 4 28.66 19.77 -9.43
CA PRO A 4 29.95 19.10 -9.42
C PRO A 4 29.88 17.60 -9.63
N VAL A 5 28.76 16.95 -9.33
CA VAL A 5 28.59 15.49 -9.45
C VAL A 5 27.83 15.07 -10.73
N SER A 6 27.59 16.01 -11.66
CA SER A 6 26.81 15.81 -12.91
C SER A 6 25.32 15.43 -12.74
N SER A 7 24.92 14.96 -11.57
CA SER A 7 23.55 14.66 -11.15
C SER A 7 23.26 15.24 -9.76
N ASP A 8 21.97 15.46 -9.46
CA ASP A 8 21.49 15.88 -8.14
C ASP A 8 21.38 14.72 -7.15
N TYR A 9 21.53 13.48 -7.64
CA TYR A 9 21.39 12.23 -6.88
C TYR A 9 22.60 11.34 -7.07
N VAL A 10 23.00 10.65 -6.00
CA VAL A 10 24.09 9.67 -5.98
C VAL A 10 23.65 8.48 -5.14
N ASN A 11 24.02 7.25 -5.51
CA ASN A 11 23.69 6.11 -4.66
C ASN A 11 24.76 5.90 -3.59
N THR A 12 24.35 5.35 -2.45
CA THR A 12 25.26 4.95 -1.38
C THR A 12 26.33 4.00 -1.90
N GLY A 13 27.60 4.30 -1.61
CA GLY A 13 28.75 3.48 -2.01
C GLY A 13 29.29 3.71 -3.43
N ASP A 14 28.62 4.51 -4.26
CA ASP A 14 29.11 4.81 -5.61
C ASP A 14 30.33 5.75 -5.56
N PRO A 15 31.34 5.54 -6.46
CA PRO A 15 32.50 6.41 -6.54
C PRO A 15 32.14 7.78 -7.13
N ILE A 16 32.41 8.84 -6.36
CA ILE A 16 32.11 10.21 -6.73
C ILE A 16 33.30 10.84 -7.46
N LYS A 17 33.02 11.51 -8.57
CA LYS A 17 34.01 12.35 -9.28
C LYS A 17 33.48 13.78 -9.33
N LEU A 18 34.14 14.67 -8.60
CA LEU A 18 33.84 16.09 -8.60
C LEU A 18 34.45 16.74 -9.85
N ASN A 19 33.60 17.24 -10.74
CA ASN A 19 34.01 18.02 -11.89
C ASN A 19 33.83 19.50 -11.59
N TYR A 20 34.88 20.29 -11.72
CA TYR A 20 34.84 21.73 -11.48
C TYR A 20 35.67 22.49 -12.49
N SER A 21 35.30 23.75 -12.69
CA SER A 21 36.05 24.71 -13.50
C SER A 21 36.10 26.01 -12.72
N VAL A 22 37.32 26.47 -12.47
CA VAL A 22 37.62 27.74 -11.81
C VAL A 22 38.46 28.56 -12.78
N PHE A 23 38.21 29.85 -12.82
CA PHE A 23 38.98 30.80 -13.62
C PHE A 23 39.11 32.09 -12.83
N ASP A 24 40.26 32.72 -12.99
CA ASP A 24 40.51 34.08 -12.54
C ASP A 24 40.67 34.94 -13.79
N GLN A 25 39.83 35.98 -13.88
CA GLN A 25 39.83 36.88 -15.02
C GLN A 25 41.15 37.67 -15.09
N ASP A 26 41.72 38.05 -13.94
CA ASP A 26 42.94 38.85 -13.91
C ASP A 26 44.14 38.04 -14.42
N LEU A 27 44.21 36.75 -14.07
CA LEU A 27 45.23 35.84 -14.59
C LEU A 27 45.05 35.54 -16.08
N GLU A 28 43.83 35.39 -16.56
CA GLU A 28 43.53 35.14 -17.98
C GLU A 28 43.88 36.36 -18.85
N ASP A 29 43.66 37.57 -18.33
CA ASP A 29 44.05 38.82 -18.96
C ASP A 29 45.57 39.09 -18.86
N GLY A 30 46.32 38.23 -18.15
CA GLY A 30 47.75 38.32 -17.99
C GLY A 30 48.20 39.43 -17.03
N LEU A 31 47.31 39.86 -16.12
CA LEU A 31 47.63 40.83 -15.09
C LEU A 31 48.53 40.17 -14.03
N VAL A 32 49.69 40.79 -13.81
CA VAL A 32 50.65 40.36 -12.78
C VAL A 32 50.84 41.51 -11.80
N ALA A 33 50.58 41.24 -10.53
CA ALA A 33 50.72 42.18 -9.44
C ALA A 33 51.73 41.66 -8.40
N TRP A 34 52.44 42.60 -7.80
CA TRP A 34 53.44 42.36 -6.77
C TRP A 34 53.23 43.35 -5.63
N MET A 35 53.71 42.97 -4.45
CA MET A 35 53.71 43.80 -3.25
C MET A 35 55.13 43.97 -2.77
N ASP A 36 55.55 45.24 -2.66
CA ASP A 36 56.70 45.69 -1.88
C ASP A 36 56.37 45.49 -0.39
N MET A 37 57.22 44.75 0.32
CA MET A 37 57.01 44.44 1.73
C MET A 37 57.62 45.49 2.66
N ASP A 38 58.62 46.26 2.20
CA ASP A 38 59.30 47.29 2.97
C ASP A 38 59.90 48.40 2.09
N SER A 39 59.14 49.49 1.95
CA SER A 39 59.52 50.70 1.20
C SER A 39 60.83 51.41 1.62
N SER A 40 61.51 50.93 2.66
CA SER A 40 62.77 51.47 3.17
C SER A 40 64.01 50.65 2.82
N VAL A 41 63.82 49.45 2.26
CA VAL A 41 64.87 48.55 1.82
C VAL A 41 64.81 48.48 0.29
N ASP A 42 65.97 48.33 -0.34
CA ASP A 42 66.10 48.10 -1.78
C ASP A 42 66.58 46.66 -1.95
N THR A 43 65.62 45.76 -2.15
CA THR A 43 65.81 44.30 -2.14
C THR A 43 66.39 43.81 -3.46
N ASP A 44 66.02 44.43 -4.58
CA ASP A 44 66.54 44.07 -5.90
C ASP A 44 67.80 44.86 -6.32
N GLY A 45 68.13 45.93 -5.60
CA GLY A 45 69.35 46.71 -5.74
C GLY A 45 69.31 47.73 -6.88
N ASP A 46 68.13 48.14 -7.35
CA ASP A 46 67.97 49.08 -8.46
C ASP A 46 68.13 50.56 -8.06
N GLY A 47 68.20 50.84 -6.76
CA GLY A 47 68.39 52.17 -6.17
C GLY A 47 67.10 52.94 -5.86
N ASP A 48 65.94 52.34 -6.08
CA ASP A 48 64.63 52.83 -5.62
C ASP A 48 64.04 51.84 -4.61
N THR A 49 63.84 52.30 -3.37
CA THR A 49 63.37 51.43 -2.28
C THR A 49 61.86 51.20 -2.30
N THR A 50 61.13 51.71 -3.31
CA THR A 50 59.65 51.77 -3.28
C THR A 50 58.95 50.93 -4.35
N ASN A 51 59.72 50.22 -5.17
CA ASN A 51 59.24 49.43 -6.30
C ASN A 51 59.72 47.97 -6.28
N ASP A 52 60.14 47.49 -5.10
CA ASP A 52 60.55 46.11 -4.92
C ASP A 52 59.39 45.15 -5.19
N ASN A 53 59.65 44.08 -5.94
CA ASN A 53 58.68 43.03 -6.23
C ASN A 53 58.83 41.84 -5.26
N ASP A 54 58.75 42.10 -3.96
CA ASP A 54 59.06 41.11 -2.92
C ASP A 54 58.10 39.92 -2.89
N ARG A 55 56.79 40.19 -3.01
CA ARG A 55 55.74 39.17 -2.94
C ARG A 55 54.85 39.21 -4.17
N SER A 56 54.75 38.09 -4.88
CA SER A 56 53.75 37.92 -5.94
C SER A 56 52.35 37.89 -5.35
N LEU A 57 51.45 38.71 -5.91
CA LEU A 57 50.01 38.69 -5.61
C LEU A 57 49.24 37.89 -6.65
N SER A 58 49.79 37.76 -7.87
CA SER A 58 49.22 36.91 -8.92
C SER A 58 49.81 35.51 -8.80
N GLY A 59 48.97 34.51 -8.56
CA GLY A 59 49.39 33.11 -8.45
C GLY A 59 48.28 32.14 -8.81
N ASN A 60 48.54 30.84 -8.67
CA ASN A 60 47.54 29.84 -9.05
C ASN A 60 46.42 29.73 -8.01
N LEU A 61 45.19 29.53 -8.47
CA LEU A 61 44.03 29.32 -7.62
C LEU A 61 44.16 27.99 -6.86
N THR A 62 43.89 28.04 -5.56
CA THR A 62 43.82 26.84 -4.70
C THR A 62 42.37 26.45 -4.49
N VAL A 63 42.02 25.20 -4.80
CA VAL A 63 40.67 24.67 -4.62
C VAL A 63 40.65 23.68 -3.48
N ARG A 64 39.69 23.83 -2.58
CA ARG A 64 39.42 22.94 -1.45
C ARG A 64 37.95 22.55 -1.45
N TRP A 65 37.68 21.34 -0.98
CA TRP A 65 36.34 20.78 -0.89
C TRP A 65 36.10 20.32 0.53
N ASP A 66 34.89 20.59 0.99
CA ASP A 66 34.27 20.00 2.15
C ASP A 66 33.07 19.21 1.63
N LEU A 67 33.09 17.90 1.89
CA LEU A 67 32.18 16.92 1.30
C LEU A 67 30.90 16.74 2.11
N ASP A 68 30.87 17.22 3.36
CA ASP A 68 29.70 17.15 4.22
C ASP A 68 29.73 18.26 5.28
N ALA A 69 29.12 19.40 4.93
CA ALA A 69 29.05 20.57 5.78
C ALA A 69 28.11 20.44 7.00
N SER A 70 27.72 19.20 7.36
CA SER A 70 26.96 18.87 8.56
C SER A 70 27.79 18.15 9.62
N VAL A 71 29.00 17.72 9.28
CA VAL A 71 29.89 16.94 10.14
C VAL A 71 31.21 17.68 10.33
N ASP A 72 31.48 18.06 11.58
CA ASP A 72 32.74 18.66 12.00
C ASP A 72 33.76 17.54 12.15
N SER A 73 34.58 17.36 11.12
CA SER A 73 35.50 16.24 10.98
C SER A 73 36.81 16.49 11.73
N ASP A 74 37.24 17.75 11.83
CA ASP A 74 38.47 18.13 12.53
C ASP A 74 38.26 18.51 14.02
N GLY A 75 37.00 18.72 14.43
CA GLY A 75 36.58 18.97 15.80
C GLY A 75 36.83 20.40 16.26
N ASP A 76 37.00 21.37 15.35
CA ASP A 76 37.25 22.76 15.68
C ASP A 76 35.99 23.59 15.96
N GLY A 77 34.81 23.01 15.72
CA GLY A 77 33.50 23.60 15.97
C GLY A 77 32.93 24.40 14.81
N ASP A 78 33.62 24.49 13.68
CA ASP A 78 33.07 24.93 12.40
C ASP A 78 32.84 23.70 11.51
N TYR A 79 31.62 23.54 11.01
CA TYR A 79 31.22 22.39 10.19
C TYR A 79 31.49 22.63 8.71
N ARG A 80 32.10 23.76 8.33
CA ARG A 80 32.14 24.26 6.94
C ARG A 80 33.56 24.46 6.41
N ASN A 81 34.55 24.06 7.18
CA ASN A 81 35.98 24.21 6.91
C ASN A 81 36.73 22.87 6.98
N ASP A 82 35.99 21.76 6.95
CA ASP A 82 36.51 20.40 6.89
C ASP A 82 37.05 20.09 5.48
N TRP A 83 38.26 20.57 5.20
CA TRP A 83 38.90 20.41 3.89
C TRP A 83 39.42 18.98 3.66
N ASP A 84 38.49 18.04 3.47
CA ASP A 84 38.82 16.65 3.22
C ASP A 84 38.91 16.32 1.73
N TRP A 85 40.04 15.72 1.34
CA TRP A 85 40.23 15.22 -0.03
C TRP A 85 39.64 13.82 -0.24
N ASN A 86 39.11 13.16 0.80
CA ASN A 86 38.49 11.83 0.74
C ASN A 86 37.28 11.78 1.70
N PRO A 87 36.11 11.26 1.28
CA PRO A 87 36.02 9.91 0.74
C PRO A 87 35.46 9.84 -0.69
N LEU A 88 35.85 8.78 -1.40
CA LEU A 88 35.35 8.45 -2.73
C LEU A 88 33.85 8.14 -2.75
N ASN A 89 33.18 8.00 -1.61
CA ASN A 89 31.84 7.44 -1.47
C ASN A 89 31.15 7.89 -0.18
N TRP A 90 29.85 8.18 -0.25
CA TRP A 90 28.99 8.37 0.93
C TRP A 90 28.41 7.03 1.38
N ASN A 91 28.39 6.81 2.70
CA ASN A 91 27.88 5.58 3.32
C ASN A 91 26.50 5.76 3.95
N GLU A 92 26.09 7.01 4.20
CA GLU A 92 24.82 7.34 4.81
C GLU A 92 23.87 7.92 3.76
N GLU A 93 22.60 7.55 3.85
CA GLU A 93 21.53 8.12 3.03
C GLU A 93 21.10 9.47 3.60
N GLY A 94 20.75 10.41 2.72
CA GLY A 94 20.30 11.73 3.16
C GLY A 94 20.65 12.87 2.22
N GLU A 95 20.24 14.07 2.62
CA GLU A 95 20.65 15.30 1.95
C GLU A 95 21.98 15.76 2.53
N ILE A 96 23.00 15.85 1.68
CA ILE A 96 24.34 16.28 2.04
C ILE A 96 24.62 17.61 1.37
N ARG A 97 25.30 18.50 2.11
CA ARG A 97 25.71 19.81 1.61
C ARG A 97 27.22 19.80 1.40
N ILE A 98 27.64 20.03 0.16
CA ILE A 98 29.05 20.10 -0.23
C ILE A 98 29.43 21.57 -0.36
N ILE A 99 30.59 21.94 0.16
CA ILE A 99 31.14 23.28 0.04
C ILE A 99 32.44 23.23 -0.76
N MET A 100 32.54 24.10 -1.76
CA MET A 100 33.77 24.36 -2.48
C MET A 100 34.33 25.71 -2.03
N GLN A 101 35.60 25.74 -1.67
CA GLN A 101 36.36 26.96 -1.44
C GLN A 101 37.40 27.13 -2.55
N VAL A 102 37.49 28.33 -3.11
CA VAL A 102 38.51 28.71 -4.08
C VAL A 102 39.22 29.94 -3.56
N CYS A 103 40.53 29.85 -3.35
CA CYS A 103 41.35 30.95 -2.85
C CYS A 103 42.37 31.38 -3.90
N ASP A 104 42.58 32.69 -4.00
CA ASP A 104 43.69 33.28 -4.76
C ASP A 104 45.00 33.28 -3.93
N ALA A 105 46.12 33.65 -4.56
CA ALA A 105 47.45 33.73 -3.96
C ALA A 105 47.58 34.78 -2.85
N VAL A 106 46.64 35.72 -2.77
CA VAL A 106 46.51 36.68 -1.66
C VAL A 106 45.63 36.15 -0.52
N GLU A 107 45.26 34.86 -0.54
CA GLU A 107 44.40 34.20 0.46
C GLU A 107 42.97 34.77 0.53
N VAL A 108 42.53 35.45 -0.53
CA VAL A 108 41.13 35.87 -0.68
C VAL A 108 40.34 34.70 -1.23
N CYS A 109 39.38 34.20 -0.44
CA CYS A 109 38.63 33.00 -0.76
C CYS A 109 37.16 33.27 -1.10
N THR A 110 36.64 32.53 -2.07
CA THR A 110 35.22 32.48 -2.43
C THR A 110 34.67 31.10 -2.15
N PHE A 111 33.43 31.04 -1.66
CA PHE A 111 32.76 29.80 -1.29
C PHE A 111 31.56 29.52 -2.18
N ARG A 112 31.24 28.25 -2.34
CA ARG A 112 30.07 27.81 -3.08
C ARG A 112 29.48 26.54 -2.50
N ASP A 113 28.17 26.56 -2.29
CA ASP A 113 27.40 25.45 -1.75
C ASP A 113 26.67 24.67 -2.85
N TYR A 114 26.66 23.34 -2.68
CA TYR A 114 25.91 22.40 -3.50
C TYR A 114 25.14 21.46 -2.59
N VAL A 115 23.94 21.09 -3.01
CA VAL A 115 23.09 20.15 -2.26
C VAL A 115 22.93 18.91 -3.12
N ILE A 116 23.21 17.74 -2.53
CA ILE A 116 23.12 16.44 -3.19
C ILE A 116 22.31 15.50 -2.31
N THR A 117 21.47 14.67 -2.93
CA THR A 117 20.72 13.64 -2.21
C THR A 117 21.37 12.28 -2.44
N VAL A 118 21.82 11.65 -1.36
CA VAL A 118 22.33 10.27 -1.36
C VAL A 118 21.17 9.31 -1.18
N LEU A 119 20.97 8.44 -2.16
CA LEU A 119 19.94 7.41 -2.18
C LEU A 119 20.50 6.08 -1.74
N SER A 120 19.78 5.39 -0.87
CA SER A 120 20.04 3.99 -0.55
C SER A 120 19.92 3.12 -1.82
N THR A 121 20.82 2.15 -1.97
CA THR A 121 20.69 1.09 -3.00
C THR A 121 19.74 -0.03 -2.57
N GLU A 122 19.37 -0.07 -1.29
CA GLU A 122 18.40 -1.00 -0.70
C GLU A 122 16.98 -0.41 -0.73
N ASP A 123 16.51 -0.03 -1.92
CA ASP A 123 15.08 -0.10 -2.23
C ASP A 123 14.89 -1.15 -3.32
N GLU A 124 15.27 -2.39 -2.99
CA GLU A 124 14.55 -3.53 -3.55
C GLU A 124 13.12 -3.34 -3.04
N TYR A 125 12.28 -2.74 -3.89
CA TYR A 125 10.84 -2.59 -3.69
C TYR A 125 10.27 -4.00 -3.61
N VAL A 126 10.46 -4.71 -2.49
CA VAL A 126 9.88 -6.02 -2.26
C VAL A 126 8.38 -5.76 -2.23
N PRO A 127 7.61 -6.20 -3.24
CA PRO A 127 6.18 -5.98 -3.21
C PRO A 127 5.67 -6.74 -1.99
N LYS A 128 5.23 -6.00 -0.96
CA LYS A 128 4.67 -6.60 0.25
C LYS A 128 3.55 -7.55 -0.18
N SER A 129 3.78 -8.85 -0.01
CA SER A 129 2.81 -9.87 -0.38
C SER A 129 1.80 -10.01 0.74
N LEU A 130 0.60 -10.52 0.43
CA LEU A 130 -0.44 -10.80 1.42
C LEU A 130 0.03 -11.76 2.55
N SER A 131 1.16 -12.45 2.34
CA SER A 131 1.80 -13.33 3.33
C SER A 131 2.53 -12.58 4.44
N ASP A 132 2.75 -11.27 4.29
CA ASP A 132 3.50 -10.41 5.23
C ASP A 132 2.58 -9.67 6.21
N LEU A 133 1.27 -9.92 6.15
CA LEU A 133 0.30 -9.33 7.07
C LEU A 133 0.32 -10.08 8.40
N THR A 134 0.56 -9.36 9.50
CA THR A 134 0.44 -9.91 10.85
C THR A 134 -0.99 -9.81 11.36
N LEU A 135 -1.36 -10.64 12.33
CA LEU A 135 -2.66 -10.55 13.01
C LEU A 135 -2.84 -9.21 13.75
N GLU A 136 -1.72 -8.54 14.05
CA GLU A 136 -1.68 -7.23 14.68
C GLU A 136 -2.02 -6.11 13.69
N ASP A 137 -1.69 -6.26 12.39
CA ASP A 137 -2.09 -5.32 11.33
C ASP A 137 -3.58 -5.37 10.99
N ILE A 138 -4.25 -6.49 11.28
CA ILE A 138 -5.69 -6.66 11.08
C ILE A 138 -6.50 -5.96 12.19
N VAL A 139 -5.91 -5.79 13.38
CA VAL A 139 -6.59 -5.18 14.53
C VAL A 139 -6.22 -3.70 14.60
N PRO A 140 -7.11 -2.78 14.19
CA PRO A 140 -6.84 -1.34 14.26
C PRO A 140 -6.53 -0.91 15.71
N ASN A 141 -5.64 0.07 15.83
CA ASN A 141 -5.20 0.63 17.11
C ASN A 141 -6.39 0.97 18.04
N LYS A 142 -6.17 0.89 19.36
CA LYS A 142 -7.20 1.05 20.41
C LYS A 142 -8.05 2.31 20.31
N GLU A 143 -7.55 3.36 19.65
CA GLU A 143 -8.30 4.60 19.37
C GLU A 143 -9.40 4.43 18.30
N SER A 144 -9.24 3.47 17.38
CA SER A 144 -10.19 3.14 16.31
C SER A 144 -11.19 2.02 16.68
N GLY A 145 -11.23 1.57 17.95
CA GLY A 145 -12.15 0.53 18.41
C GLY A 145 -13.64 0.86 18.17
N GLY A 146 -13.99 2.15 18.07
CA GLY A 146 -15.33 2.59 17.71
C GLY A 146 -15.77 2.19 16.30
N LEU A 147 -14.83 2.09 15.34
CA LEU A 147 -15.15 1.74 13.96
C LEU A 147 -15.51 0.24 13.83
N LEU A 148 -14.79 -0.64 14.52
CA LEU A 148 -15.12 -2.07 14.57
C LEU A 148 -16.46 -2.33 15.26
N ALA A 149 -16.78 -1.59 16.31
CA ALA A 149 -18.08 -1.68 16.97
C ALA A 149 -19.23 -1.27 16.02
N LEU A 150 -19.02 -0.24 15.20
CA LEU A 150 -20.00 0.21 14.21
C LEU A 150 -20.21 -0.83 13.11
N VAL A 151 -19.12 -1.40 12.58
CA VAL A 151 -19.18 -2.50 11.58
C VAL A 151 -19.92 -3.71 12.14
N GLY A 152 -19.61 -4.11 13.38
CA GLY A 152 -20.31 -5.21 14.06
C GLY A 152 -21.81 -4.93 14.24
N LEU A 153 -22.19 -3.71 14.60
CA LEU A 153 -23.59 -3.30 14.76
C LEU A 153 -24.35 -3.37 13.43
N VAL A 154 -23.74 -2.89 12.33
CA VAL A 154 -24.34 -2.98 10.99
C VAL A 154 -24.53 -4.43 10.55
N LEU A 155 -23.57 -5.32 10.84
CA LEU A 155 -23.72 -6.75 10.54
C LEU A 155 -24.86 -7.39 11.36
N VAL A 156 -24.99 -7.05 12.63
CA VAL A 156 -26.10 -7.54 13.47
C VAL A 156 -27.44 -7.00 12.98
N LEU A 157 -27.53 -5.73 12.62
CA LEU A 157 -28.75 -5.15 12.04
C LEU A 157 -29.10 -5.79 10.70
N GLY A 158 -28.13 -5.98 9.80
CA GLY A 158 -28.32 -6.66 8.53
C GLY A 158 -28.81 -8.10 8.73
N TRP A 159 -28.24 -8.81 9.71
CA TRP A 159 -28.68 -10.16 10.08
C TRP A 159 -30.11 -10.18 10.64
N ILE A 160 -30.50 -9.20 11.46
CA ILE A 160 -31.87 -9.10 11.98
C ILE A 160 -32.86 -8.81 10.86
N ILE A 161 -32.55 -7.89 9.95
CA ILE A 161 -33.40 -7.52 8.82
C ILE A 161 -33.63 -8.72 7.90
N MET A 162 -32.58 -9.48 7.58
CA MET A 162 -32.72 -10.70 6.76
C MET A 162 -33.55 -11.81 7.43
N ARG A 163 -33.76 -11.74 8.75
CA ARG A 163 -34.59 -12.71 9.48
C ARG A 163 -36.05 -12.26 9.60
N GLN A 164 -36.39 -11.04 9.18
CA GLN A 164 -37.78 -10.61 9.09
C GLN A 164 -38.38 -11.21 7.83
N LYS A 165 -39.56 -11.84 7.97
CA LYS A 165 -40.36 -12.27 6.82
C LYS A 165 -40.77 -11.03 6.04
N ASP A 166 -40.56 -11.05 4.74
CA ASP A 166 -41.03 -10.03 3.83
C ASP A 166 -42.56 -10.13 3.64
N GLU A 167 -43.17 -9.09 3.09
CA GLU A 167 -44.63 -9.01 2.91
C GLU A 167 -45.15 -10.17 2.02
N GLU A 168 -44.35 -10.64 1.05
CA GLU A 168 -44.67 -11.80 0.22
C GLU A 168 -44.68 -13.12 1.02
N GLU A 169 -43.75 -13.34 1.96
CA GLU A 169 -43.80 -14.53 2.83
C GLU A 169 -44.93 -14.48 3.85
N LEU A 170 -45.32 -13.29 4.33
CA LEU A 170 -46.48 -13.12 5.21
C LEU A 170 -47.80 -13.40 4.49
N ASP A 171 -47.97 -12.89 3.27
CA ASP A 171 -49.15 -13.18 2.44
C ASP A 171 -49.21 -14.66 2.07
N ALA A 172 -48.07 -15.31 1.80
CA ALA A 172 -48.01 -16.74 1.51
C ALA A 172 -48.41 -17.61 2.72
N ASP A 173 -47.99 -17.24 3.94
CA ASP A 173 -48.42 -17.90 5.17
C ASP A 173 -49.94 -17.71 5.40
N GLU A 174 -50.48 -16.50 5.22
CA GLU A 174 -51.93 -16.25 5.38
C GLU A 174 -52.77 -17.03 4.36
N MET A 175 -52.31 -17.12 3.11
CA MET A 175 -52.95 -17.95 2.11
C MET A 175 -52.84 -19.45 2.46
N MET A 176 -51.71 -19.91 3.01
CA MET A 176 -51.56 -21.28 3.46
C MET A 176 -52.52 -21.62 4.60
N GLU A 177 -52.67 -20.74 5.60
CA GLU A 177 -53.63 -20.91 6.71
C GLU A 177 -55.09 -20.90 6.21
N THR A 178 -55.42 -20.13 5.17
CA THR A 178 -56.78 -20.07 4.61
C THR A 178 -57.18 -21.36 3.89
N TYR A 179 -56.22 -22.14 3.39
CA TYR A 179 -56.44 -23.40 2.69
C TYR A 179 -56.14 -24.65 3.55
N ASP A 180 -55.77 -24.49 4.82
CA ASP A 180 -55.55 -25.60 5.75
C ASP A 180 -56.90 -26.13 6.26
N VAL A 181 -57.58 -26.88 5.38
CA VAL A 181 -58.84 -27.55 5.69
C VAL A 181 -58.52 -28.89 6.34
N ASP A 182 -58.58 -28.94 7.67
CA ASP A 182 -58.21 -30.12 8.49
C ASP A 182 -58.99 -31.41 8.16
N GLU A 183 -60.15 -31.35 7.50
CA GLU A 183 -60.83 -32.54 7.00
C GLU A 183 -61.81 -32.20 5.86
N VAL A 184 -61.51 -32.65 4.64
CA VAL A 184 -62.52 -32.74 3.58
C VAL A 184 -63.30 -34.02 3.82
N GLU A 185 -64.48 -33.91 4.45
CA GLU A 185 -65.47 -34.97 4.40
C GLU A 185 -65.91 -35.10 2.94
N ALA A 186 -65.25 -36.00 2.20
CA ALA A 186 -65.55 -36.30 0.83
C ALA A 186 -66.89 -37.03 0.78
N ASP A 187 -67.98 -36.30 0.94
CA ASP A 187 -69.30 -36.76 0.54
C ASP A 187 -69.29 -36.78 -0.99
N GLY A 188 -68.74 -37.88 -1.51
CA GLY A 188 -68.44 -38.09 -2.92
C GLY A 188 -69.72 -38.12 -3.73
N GLY A 189 -70.15 -36.95 -4.21
CA GLY A 189 -71.28 -36.80 -5.09
C GLY A 189 -71.13 -35.56 -5.96
N LEU A 190 -71.09 -35.75 -7.29
CA LEU A 190 -71.17 -34.65 -8.25
C LEU A 190 -72.44 -33.82 -7.98
N PRO A 191 -72.33 -32.48 -7.84
CA PRO A 191 -73.48 -31.63 -7.57
C PRO A 191 -74.53 -31.77 -8.69
N GLY A 192 -75.74 -32.20 -8.34
CA GLY A 192 -76.89 -32.25 -9.25
C GLY A 192 -77.38 -33.63 -9.68
N MET A 193 -76.80 -34.72 -9.18
CA MET A 193 -77.30 -36.09 -9.43
C MET A 193 -77.99 -36.69 -8.20
N ASP A 194 -79.02 -37.50 -8.45
CA ASP A 194 -79.86 -38.18 -7.46
C ASP A 194 -79.03 -38.89 -6.37
N GLN A 195 -79.15 -38.42 -5.12
CA GLN A 195 -78.43 -38.93 -3.94
C GLN A 195 -79.17 -40.09 -3.24
N HIS A 196 -80.01 -40.83 -3.95
CA HIS A 196 -80.65 -42.01 -3.37
C HIS A 196 -79.64 -43.15 -3.17
N LYS A 197 -79.56 -43.67 -1.94
CA LYS A 197 -78.73 -44.85 -1.65
C LYS A 197 -79.30 -46.03 -2.42
N PRO A 198 -78.48 -46.76 -3.20
CA PRO A 198 -78.97 -47.93 -3.91
C PRO A 198 -79.53 -48.95 -2.90
N PRO A 199 -80.58 -49.71 -3.27
CA PRO A 199 -81.12 -50.73 -2.40
C PRO A 199 -80.01 -51.74 -2.04
N PRO A 200 -80.07 -52.34 -0.84
CA PRO A 200 -79.05 -53.27 -0.38
C PRO A 200 -78.90 -54.43 -1.38
N GLN A 201 -77.65 -54.79 -1.66
CA GLN A 201 -77.32 -55.84 -2.61
C GLN A 201 -77.99 -57.17 -2.18
N PRO A 202 -78.59 -57.94 -3.11
CA PRO A 202 -79.22 -59.20 -2.75
C PRO A 202 -78.20 -60.15 -2.12
N LYS A 203 -78.58 -60.79 -1.00
CA LYS A 203 -77.71 -61.72 -0.26
C LYS A 203 -77.41 -62.94 -1.13
N TYR A 204 -76.15 -63.10 -1.54
CA TYR A 204 -75.67 -64.34 -2.13
C TYR A 204 -75.46 -65.37 -1.01
N LEU A 205 -76.18 -66.50 -1.08
CA LEU A 205 -76.01 -67.59 -0.11
C LEU A 205 -74.61 -68.22 -0.26
N SER A 206 -73.92 -68.37 0.87
CA SER A 206 -72.65 -69.09 0.95
C SER A 206 -72.83 -70.58 0.62
N GLN A 207 -71.73 -71.32 0.39
CA GLN A 207 -71.83 -72.76 0.10
C GLN A 207 -72.46 -73.57 1.24
N GLU A 208 -72.28 -73.11 2.47
CA GLU A 208 -72.84 -73.69 3.68
C GLU A 208 -74.31 -73.34 3.83
N GLU A 209 -74.69 -72.08 3.58
CA GLU A 209 -76.10 -71.66 3.60
C GLU A 209 -76.90 -72.36 2.50
N ARG A 210 -76.31 -72.66 1.32
CA ARG A 210 -76.94 -73.48 0.26
C ARG A 210 -77.17 -74.95 0.65
N ARG A 211 -76.62 -75.40 1.78
CA ARG A 211 -76.83 -76.75 2.34
C ARG A 211 -77.95 -76.77 3.37
N ASP A 212 -78.32 -75.62 3.90
CA ASP A 212 -79.40 -75.49 4.87
C ASP A 212 -80.77 -75.54 4.15
N SER A 213 -81.70 -76.34 4.68
CA SER A 213 -83.05 -76.50 4.12
C SER A 213 -83.91 -75.25 4.31
N ASP A 214 -83.60 -74.43 5.31
CA ASP A 214 -84.34 -73.19 5.61
C ASP A 214 -83.92 -72.02 4.71
N SER A 215 -82.82 -72.18 3.94
CA SER A 215 -82.29 -71.15 3.04
C SER A 215 -83.14 -70.90 1.78
N GLY A 216 -84.15 -71.73 1.52
CA GLY A 216 -84.98 -71.66 0.31
C GLY A 216 -84.25 -71.97 -0.99
N TYR A 217 -82.97 -72.38 -0.95
CA TYR A 217 -82.18 -72.70 -2.13
C TYR A 217 -82.57 -74.05 -2.73
N VAL A 218 -83.16 -74.04 -3.93
CA VAL A 218 -83.49 -75.25 -4.69
C VAL A 218 -82.31 -75.66 -5.58
N ARG A 219 -81.77 -76.86 -5.36
CA ARG A 219 -80.66 -77.39 -6.17
C ARG A 219 -81.17 -77.86 -7.54
N PRO A 220 -80.51 -77.48 -8.65
CA PRO A 220 -80.85 -78.02 -9.95
C PRO A 220 -80.60 -79.53 -10.00
N ILE A 221 -81.60 -80.30 -10.42
CA ILE A 221 -81.51 -81.75 -10.57
C ILE A 221 -80.60 -82.05 -11.75
N ARG A 222 -79.45 -82.68 -11.50
CA ARG A 222 -78.61 -83.22 -12.58
C ARG A 222 -79.24 -84.52 -13.08
N THR A 223 -79.94 -84.46 -14.21
CA THR A 223 -80.37 -85.66 -14.92
C THR A 223 -79.12 -86.37 -15.46
N ARG A 224 -78.76 -87.53 -14.89
CA ARG A 224 -77.81 -88.44 -15.55
C ARG A 224 -78.52 -88.99 -16.78
N ARG A 225 -78.11 -88.58 -17.99
CA ARG A 225 -78.42 -89.36 -19.19
C ARG A 225 -77.77 -90.73 -19.02
N ARG A 226 -78.60 -91.75 -19.21
CA ARG A 226 -78.32 -93.17 -19.02
C ARG A 226 -77.20 -93.66 -19.92
#